data_AF-A0A929SL85-F1
#
_entry.id   AF-A0A929SL85-F1
#
_cell.length_a   1.000
_cell.length_b   1.000
_cell.length_c   1.000
_cell.angle_alpha   90.00
_cell.angle_beta   90.00
_cell.angle_gamma   90.00
#
_symmetry.space_group_name_H-M   'P 1'
#
loop_
_entity.id
_entity.type
_entity.pdbx_description
1 polymer ?
#
loop_
_entity_poly.entity_id
_entity_poly.type
_entity_poly.pdbx_seq_one_letter_code
_entity_poly.pdbx_strand_id
1 'polypeptide(L)'
;LFDGAAYGYNAMFCDELDAEKVARRELAKFNLPPCKIRLKFGYSIDYDDEMDEYETDESGKVLLINGGAASWDEVKANGFDYIAVSCEDEAGEMTEILSLELA
;
A
#
# COMPACT_ATOMS: atom_id res chain seq x y z
N LEU A 1 9.34 -10.98 2.95
CA LEU A 1 9.90 -9.63 3.17
C LEU A 1 9.41 -8.79 2.00
N PHE A 2 8.51 -7.83 2.24
CA PHE A 2 7.99 -6.95 1.20
C PHE A 2 8.95 -5.78 1.02
N ASP A 3 9.26 -5.44 -0.22
CA ASP A 3 10.16 -4.34 -0.56
C ASP A 3 9.33 -3.20 -1.13
N GLY A 4 8.90 -2.31 -0.24
CA GLY A 4 8.10 -1.14 -0.58
C GLY A 4 8.83 -0.07 -1.39
N ALA A 5 10.10 -0.26 -1.74
CA ALA A 5 10.85 0.66 -2.57
C ALA A 5 11.07 0.15 -3.99
N ALA A 6 11.24 -1.16 -4.17
CA ALA A 6 11.30 -1.81 -5.48
C ALA A 6 9.90 -2.18 -6.02
N TYR A 7 8.97 -2.50 -5.12
CA TYR A 7 7.61 -2.95 -5.42
C TYR A 7 6.55 -2.18 -4.63
N GLY A 8 6.92 -1.00 -4.11
CA GLY A 8 6.07 -0.11 -3.34
C GLY A 8 4.73 0.07 -3.99
N TYR A 9 3.73 -0.57 -3.40
CA TYR A 9 2.35 -0.30 -3.66
C TYR A 9 2.04 1.03 -2.96
N ASN A 10 2.48 2.13 -3.57
CA ASN A 10 1.85 3.41 -3.31
C ASN A 10 0.56 3.37 -4.13
N ALA A 11 -0.55 3.03 -3.48
CA ALA A 11 -1.84 2.89 -4.17
C ALA A 11 -2.24 4.19 -4.90
N MET A 12 -1.71 5.34 -4.43
CA MET A 12 -1.91 6.68 -4.98
C MET A 12 -0.77 7.14 -5.91
N PHE A 13 0.33 6.38 -5.98
CA PHE A 13 1.57 6.71 -6.67
C PHE A 13 2.13 8.14 -6.43
N CYS A 14 1.97 8.69 -5.23
CA CYS A 14 2.36 10.08 -4.94
C CYS A 14 3.83 10.28 -4.53
N ASP A 15 4.54 9.22 -4.13
CA ASP A 15 5.90 9.33 -3.58
C ASP A 15 6.99 8.94 -4.59
N GLU A 16 7.96 9.83 -4.79
CA GLU A 16 9.22 9.52 -5.47
C GLU A 16 10.29 9.04 -4.47
N LEU A 17 10.86 7.86 -4.71
CA LEU A 17 11.93 7.31 -3.89
C LEU A 17 13.30 7.54 -4.53
N ASP A 18 14.22 8.16 -3.80
CA ASP A 18 15.62 8.32 -4.22
C ASP A 18 16.33 6.97 -4.36
N ALA A 19 16.75 6.65 -5.58
CA ALA A 19 17.43 5.41 -5.93
C ALA A 19 18.69 5.16 -5.07
N GLU A 20 19.44 6.21 -4.70
CA GLU A 20 20.65 6.05 -3.90
C GLU A 20 20.32 5.66 -2.45
N LYS A 21 19.24 6.24 -1.89
CA LYS A 21 18.71 5.88 -0.58
C LYS A 21 18.17 4.45 -0.56
N VAL A 22 17.47 4.02 -1.61
CA VAL A 22 16.95 2.64 -1.74
C VAL A 22 18.09 1.62 -1.81
N ALA A 23 19.16 1.93 -2.55
CA ALA A 23 20.31 1.03 -2.70
C ALA A 23 21.12 0.83 -1.40
N ARG A 24 21.09 1.81 -0.47
CA ARG A 24 21.90 1.82 0.76
C ARG A 24 21.15 1.36 2.01
N ARG A 25 19.87 1.03 1.92
CA ARG A 25 19.09 0.63 3.10
C ARG A 25 19.57 -0.71 3.67
N GLU A 26 19.54 -0.80 4.99
CA GLU A 26 19.90 -2.02 5.70
C GLU A 26 18.64 -2.75 6.18
N LEU A 27 18.68 -4.09 6.16
CA LEU A 27 17.59 -4.90 6.69
C LEU A 27 17.68 -4.97 8.21
N ALA A 28 16.61 -4.56 8.90
CA ALA A 28 16.46 -4.76 10.34
C ALA A 28 15.78 -6.12 10.61
N LYS A 29 16.45 -6.98 11.38
CA LYS A 29 15.82 -8.21 11.86
C LYS A 29 14.96 -7.91 13.09
N PHE A 30 13.65 -8.11 12.96
CA PHE A 30 12.75 -8.12 14.10
C PHE A 30 12.94 -9.42 14.90
N ASN A 31 13.32 -9.30 16.18
CA ASN A 31 13.48 -10.44 17.09
C ASN A 31 12.13 -10.84 17.67
N LEU A 32 11.24 -11.34 16.83
CA LEU A 32 9.92 -11.83 17.21
C LEU A 32 9.94 -13.36 17.29
N PRO A 33 9.20 -13.97 18.23
CA PRO A 33 8.94 -15.41 18.19
C PRO A 33 8.14 -15.77 16.94
N PRO A 34 8.03 -17.06 16.59
CA PRO A 34 7.08 -17.51 15.57
C PRO A 34 5.67 -16.98 15.89
N CYS A 35 5.05 -16.31 14.93
CA CYS A 35 3.76 -15.67 15.11
C CYS A 35 2.95 -15.68 13.83
N LYS A 36 1.65 -15.43 13.94
CA LYS A 36 0.76 -15.22 12.80
C LYS A 36 0.84 -13.76 12.38
N ILE A 37 1.09 -13.52 11.10
CA ILE A 37 1.05 -12.17 10.55
C ILE A 37 -0.40 -11.78 10.29
N ARG A 38 -0.81 -10.62 10.79
CA ARG A 38 -2.10 -9.99 10.55
C ARG A 38 -1.90 -8.74 9.70
N LEU A 39 -2.66 -8.65 8.61
CA LEU A 39 -2.69 -7.49 7.73
C LEU A 39 -4.03 -6.79 7.91
N LYS A 40 -4.00 -5.47 8.03
CA LYS A 40 -5.18 -4.61 8.02
C LYS A 40 -5.01 -3.58 6.91
N PHE A 41 -6.05 -3.42 6.11
CA PHE A 41 -6.15 -2.37 5.10
C PHE A 41 -7.24 -1.40 5.54
N GLY A 42 -7.02 -0.11 5.35
CA GLY A 42 -8.01 0.95 5.54
C GLY A 42 -8.39 1.55 4.18
N TYR A 43 -9.64 2.01 4.12
CA TYR A 43 -10.22 2.67 2.97
C TYR A 43 -10.98 3.88 3.53
N SER A 44 -10.37 5.06 3.49
CA SER A 44 -11.00 6.32 3.90
C SER A 44 -11.32 7.22 2.70
N ILE A 45 -11.02 6.75 1.48
CA ILE A 45 -11.35 7.42 0.21
C ILE A 45 -12.81 7.13 -0.14
N ASP A 46 -13.59 8.19 -0.39
CA ASP A 46 -14.95 8.06 -0.92
C ASP A 46 -14.91 8.03 -2.45
N TYR A 47 -14.63 6.85 -2.99
CA TYR A 47 -14.52 6.66 -4.43
C TYR A 47 -15.78 7.10 -5.19
N ASP A 48 -16.97 6.88 -4.64
CA ASP A 48 -18.20 7.21 -5.38
C ASP A 48 -18.36 8.73 -5.54
N ASP A 49 -17.91 9.53 -4.57
CA ASP A 49 -17.89 11.00 -4.65
C ASP A 49 -16.67 11.55 -5.42
N GLU A 50 -15.52 10.86 -5.38
CA GLU A 50 -14.26 11.32 -5.98
C GLU A 50 -14.06 10.88 -7.44
N MET A 51 -14.98 10.09 -8.04
CA MET A 51 -14.82 9.52 -9.39
C MET A 51 -14.48 10.57 -10.47
N ASP A 52 -15.08 11.76 -10.39
CA ASP A 52 -14.88 12.85 -11.35
C ASP A 52 -13.50 13.52 -11.25
N GLU A 53 -12.70 13.22 -10.22
CA GLU A 53 -11.34 13.73 -10.06
C GLU A 53 -10.29 12.92 -10.84
N TYR A 54 -10.66 11.73 -11.33
CA TYR A 54 -9.75 10.83 -12.03
C TYR A 54 -9.77 11.05 -13.54
N GLU A 55 -8.59 11.16 -14.14
CA GLU A 55 -8.46 11.17 -15.59
C GLU A 55 -8.78 9.79 -16.19
N THR A 56 -9.64 9.76 -17.20
CA THR A 56 -10.06 8.51 -17.87
C THR A 56 -9.75 8.52 -19.36
N ASP A 57 -9.49 7.33 -19.92
CA ASP A 57 -9.32 7.14 -21.36
C ASP A 57 -10.67 7.09 -22.10
N GLU A 58 -10.63 6.97 -23.43
CA GLU A 58 -11.83 6.88 -24.28
C GLU A 58 -12.73 5.67 -23.97
N SER A 59 -12.21 4.66 -23.26
CA SER A 59 -12.94 3.48 -22.82
C SER A 59 -13.50 3.59 -21.39
N GLY A 60 -13.27 4.73 -20.72
CA GLY A 60 -13.71 4.99 -19.34
C GLY A 60 -12.84 4.30 -18.28
N LYS A 61 -11.61 3.90 -18.61
CA LYS A 61 -10.64 3.40 -17.64
C LYS A 61 -9.82 4.54 -17.07
N VAL A 62 -9.50 4.46 -15.79
CA VAL A 62 -8.66 5.44 -15.08
C VAL A 62 -7.22 5.32 -15.57
N LEU A 63 -6.63 6.44 -15.96
CA LEU A 63 -5.23 6.56 -16.32
C LEU A 63 -4.35 6.54 -15.06
N LEU A 64 -3.31 5.72 -15.06
CA LEU A 64 -2.38 5.56 -13.94
C LEU A 64 -1.06 6.29 -14.21
N ILE A 65 -0.37 6.76 -13.17
CA ILE A 65 0.89 7.50 -13.32
C ILE A 65 2.00 6.69 -14.03
N ASN A 66 1.91 5.36 -13.97
CA ASN A 66 2.86 4.45 -14.62
C ASN A 66 2.61 4.30 -16.14
N GLY A 67 1.66 5.07 -16.70
CA GLY A 67 1.26 5.03 -18.10
C GLY A 67 0.29 3.89 -18.45
N GLY A 68 -0.14 3.10 -17.47
CA GLY A 68 -1.18 2.09 -17.62
C GLY A 68 -2.59 2.65 -17.43
N ALA A 69 -3.59 1.76 -17.48
CA ALA A 69 -4.98 2.09 -17.19
C ALA A 69 -5.67 0.95 -16.44
N ALA A 70 -6.61 1.29 -15.55
CA ALA A 70 -7.37 0.34 -14.74
C ALA A 70 -8.88 0.64 -14.79
N SER A 71 -9.71 -0.39 -14.64
CA SER A 71 -11.15 -0.19 -14.45
C SER A 71 -11.46 0.44 -13.08
N TRP A 72 -12.63 1.07 -12.96
CA TRP A 72 -13.05 1.69 -11.70
C TRP A 72 -13.09 0.71 -10.52
N ASP A 73 -13.54 -0.53 -10.76
CA ASP A 73 -13.55 -1.56 -9.72
C ASP A 73 -12.14 -2.01 -9.32
N GLU A 74 -11.19 -2.01 -10.26
CA GLU A 74 -9.78 -2.27 -9.94
C GLU A 74 -9.18 -1.13 -9.12
N VAL A 75 -9.50 0.13 -9.44
CA VAL A 75 -9.05 1.30 -8.65
C VAL A 75 -9.56 1.19 -7.22
N LYS A 76 -10.87 0.97 -7.01
CA LYS A 76 -11.45 0.80 -5.67
C LYS A 76 -10.87 -0.37 -4.89
N ALA A 77 -10.66 -1.52 -5.54
CA ALA A 77 -10.14 -2.71 -4.87
C ALA A 77 -8.70 -2.50 -4.38
N ASN A 78 -7.92 -1.77 -5.17
CA ASN A 78 -6.48 -1.57 -4.96
C ASN A 78 -6.16 -0.30 -4.18
N GLY A 79 -7.04 0.68 -4.19
CA GLY A 79 -6.86 2.00 -3.62
C GLY A 79 -7.11 2.08 -2.11
N PHE A 80 -6.39 1.27 -1.34
CA PHE A 80 -6.36 1.44 0.12
C PHE A 80 -5.38 2.56 0.49
N ASP A 81 -5.78 3.39 1.44
CA ASP A 81 -4.99 4.53 1.93
C ASP A 81 -4.26 4.23 3.23
N TYR A 82 -4.48 3.05 3.81
CA TYR A 82 -3.84 2.64 5.06
C TYR A 82 -3.46 1.17 5.04
N ILE A 83 -2.28 0.86 5.60
CA ILE A 83 -1.85 -0.51 5.85
C ILE A 83 -1.23 -0.65 7.25
N ALA A 84 -1.63 -1.70 7.97
CA ALA A 84 -0.97 -2.15 9.18
C ALA A 84 -0.55 -3.61 9.08
N VAL A 85 0.63 -3.90 9.60
CA VAL A 85 1.16 -5.25 9.78
C VAL A 85 1.43 -5.47 11.26
N SER A 86 0.87 -6.55 11.80
CA SER A 86 1.09 -6.96 13.18
C SER A 86 1.34 -8.46 13.28
N CYS A 87 1.93 -8.86 14.40
CA CYS A 87 2.34 -10.21 14.72
C CYS A 87 1.55 -10.66 15.95
N GLU A 88 0.76 -11.72 15.80
CA GLU A 88 0.00 -12.36 16.87
C GLU A 88 0.77 -13.60 17.35
N ASP A 89 1.23 -13.58 18.58
CA ASP A 89 1.96 -14.71 19.17
C ASP A 89 1.02 -15.86 19.60
N GLU A 90 1.59 -16.93 20.19
CA GLU A 90 0.81 -18.09 20.65
C GLU A 90 -0.14 -17.76 21.82
N ALA A 91 0.13 -16.68 22.58
CA ALA A 91 -0.73 -16.21 23.64
C ALA A 91 -1.86 -15.29 23.13
N GLY A 92 -1.83 -14.92 21.84
CA GLY A 92 -2.77 -13.97 21.23
C GLY A 92 -2.38 -12.50 21.45
N GLU A 93 -1.16 -12.23 21.92
CA GLU A 93 -0.66 -10.87 22.07
C GLU A 93 -0.29 -10.29 20.70
N MET A 94 -0.74 -9.06 20.45
CA MET A 94 -0.51 -8.35 19.20
C MET A 94 0.68 -7.41 19.33
N THR A 95 1.73 -7.63 18.54
CA THR A 95 2.83 -6.68 18.36
C THR A 95 2.73 -6.00 17.01
N GLU A 96 2.64 -4.66 16.99
CA GLU A 96 2.67 -3.89 15.74
C GLU A 96 4.09 -3.90 15.14
N ILE A 97 4.18 -4.20 13.84
CA ILE A 97 5.42 -4.14 13.07
C ILE A 97 5.49 -2.82 12.30
N LEU A 98 4.38 -2.44 11.67
CA LEU A 98 4.22 -1.17 10.97
C LEU A 98 2.76 -0.76 10.89
N SER A 99 2.53 0.54 10.80
CA SER A 99 1.25 1.18 10.55
C SER A 99 1.54 2.44 9.74
N LEU A 100 1.03 2.50 8.51
CA LEU A 100 1.35 3.54 7.54
C LEU A 100 0.06 4.02 6.86
N GLU A 101 -0.11 5.33 6.81
CA GLU A 101 -0.95 6.00 5.82
C GLU A 101 -0.19 6.05 4.48
N LEU A 102 -0.91 5.97 3.37
CA LEU A 102 -0.40 5.86 2.00
C LEU A 102 -0.85 7.03 1.12
N ALA A 103 -1.58 7.99 1.71
CA ALA A 103 -2.06 9.23 1.11
C ALA A 103 -1.59 10.44 1.93
#